data_AF-A0AAW3X483-F1
#
_entry.id   AF-A0AAW3X483-F1
#
_cell.length_a   1.000
_cell.length_b   1.000
_cell.length_c   1.000
_cell.angle_alpha   90.00
_cell.angle_beta   90.00
_cell.angle_gamma   90.00
#
_symmetry.space_group_name_H-M   'P 1'
#
loop_
_entity.id
_entity.type
_entity.pdbx_description
1 polymer ?
#
loop_
_entity_poly.entity_id
_entity_poly.type
_entity_poly.pdbx_seq_one_letter_code
_entity_poly.pdbx_strand_id
1 'polypeptide(L)'
;MGRRKKCEQIKRTNNVMVRFTDAEYASISISAEQAGYPVAVYVRKSALDERIEVHYNITAELPELQKLIAEYSAIGNNLNQIAQYFHSGGFYSKSMQDEINRHLTALWQLRQEAIKLGGTYHGRVKTHRNKKR
;
A
#
# COMPACT_ATOMS: atom_id res chain seq x y z
N MET A 1 -10.65 29.33 2.45
CA MET A 1 -10.54 27.97 3.03
C MET A 1 -9.58 28.03 4.21
N GLY A 2 -10.07 27.88 5.45
CA GLY A 2 -9.27 28.03 6.67
C GLY A 2 -8.37 26.82 6.94
N ARG A 3 -7.11 27.08 7.30
CA ARG A 3 -6.13 26.06 7.72
C ARG A 3 -6.69 25.28 8.92
N ARG A 4 -6.86 23.96 8.78
CA ARG A 4 -7.25 23.09 9.89
C ARG A 4 -6.23 23.23 11.03
N LYS A 5 -6.69 23.62 12.23
CA LYS A 5 -5.85 23.65 13.42
C LYS A 5 -5.45 22.21 13.74
N LYS A 6 -4.14 21.96 13.82
CA LYS A 6 -3.57 20.65 14.17
C LYS A 6 -3.99 20.31 15.60
N CYS A 7 -4.50 19.10 15.82
CA CYS A 7 -4.88 18.63 17.16
C CYS A 7 -3.72 18.84 18.14
N GLU A 8 -3.98 19.43 19.30
CA GLU A 8 -2.98 19.61 20.34
C GLU A 8 -2.43 18.25 20.76
N GLN A 9 -1.14 18.02 20.48
CA GLN A 9 -0.47 16.81 20.94
C GLN A 9 -0.33 16.89 22.46
N ILE A 10 -0.81 15.86 23.16
CA ILE A 10 -0.63 15.71 24.61
C ILE A 10 0.87 15.82 24.92
N LYS A 11 1.25 16.88 25.63
CA LYS A 11 2.65 17.10 26.05
C LYS A 11 3.00 16.04 27.10
N ARG A 12 4.10 15.33 26.88
CA ARG A 12 4.64 14.32 27.80
C ARG A 12 5.79 14.93 28.57
N THR A 13 5.69 14.97 29.90
CA THR A 13 6.64 15.66 30.79
C THR A 13 7.52 14.71 31.61
N ASN A 14 7.09 13.46 31.80
CA ASN A 14 7.79 12.49 32.64
C ASN A 14 8.75 11.63 31.81
N ASN A 15 9.95 11.39 32.34
CA ASN A 15 10.99 10.58 31.70
C ASN A 15 11.24 9.26 32.46
N VAL A 16 11.61 8.22 31.72
CA VAL A 16 12.08 6.94 32.25
C VAL A 16 13.37 6.59 31.51
N MET A 17 14.45 6.32 32.24
CA MET A 17 15.75 5.96 31.67
C MET A 17 15.95 4.45 31.77
N VAL A 18 16.08 3.79 30.62
CA VAL A 18 16.34 2.34 30.51
C VAL A 18 17.67 2.15 29.80
N ARG A 19 18.49 1.21 30.30
CA ARG A 19 19.75 0.82 29.67
C ARG A 19 19.56 -0.53 29.00
N PHE A 20 20.09 -0.65 27.79
CA PHE A 20 20.09 -1.88 27.00
C PHE A 20 21.54 -2.27 26.73
N THR A 21 21.78 -3.57 26.62
CA THR A 21 22.98 -4.09 25.98
C THR A 21 22.93 -3.84 24.47
N ASP A 22 24.08 -3.91 23.79
CA ASP A 22 24.16 -3.67 22.35
C ASP A 22 23.24 -4.61 21.55
N ALA A 23 23.14 -5.88 21.99
CA ALA A 23 22.29 -6.89 21.35
C ALA A 23 20.78 -6.60 21.53
N GLU A 24 20.37 -6.15 22.72
CA GLU A 24 19.00 -5.77 23.01
C GLU A 24 18.61 -4.52 22.22
N TYR A 25 19.49 -3.52 22.17
CA TYR A 25 19.26 -2.30 21.41
C TYR A 25 19.10 -2.57 19.92
N ALA A 26 19.95 -3.42 19.33
CA ALA A 26 19.84 -3.82 17.93
C ALA A 26 18.49 -4.49 17.64
N SER A 27 18.04 -5.40 18.50
CA SER A 27 16.77 -6.11 18.35
C SER A 27 15.56 -5.16 18.40
N ILE A 28 15.61 -4.17 19.30
CA ILE A 28 14.56 -3.14 19.43
C ILE A 28 14.58 -2.21 18.20
N SER A 29 15.76 -1.83 17.72
CA SER A 29 15.89 -0.95 16.54
C SER A 29 15.27 -1.60 15.31
N ILE A 30 15.58 -2.87 15.06
CA ILE A 30 15.02 -3.64 13.94
C ILE A 30 13.49 -3.71 14.07
N SER A 31 12.99 -4.01 15.26
CA SER A 31 11.54 -4.13 15.50
C SER A 31 10.81 -2.79 15.33
N ALA A 32 11.46 -1.69 15.73
CA ALA A 32 10.94 -0.33 15.57
C ALA A 32 10.87 0.09 14.09
N GLU A 33 11.91 -0.21 13.32
CA GLU A 33 11.95 0.00 11.87
C GLU A 33 10.84 -0.79 11.16
N GLN A 34 10.70 -2.07 11.50
CA GLN A 34 9.64 -2.93 10.96
C GLN A 34 8.23 -2.41 11.28
N ALA A 35 8.03 -1.78 12.43
CA ALA A 35 6.75 -1.19 12.81
C ALA A 35 6.57 0.25 12.29
N GLY A 36 7.58 0.84 11.64
CA GLY A 36 7.54 2.22 11.12
C GLY A 36 7.56 3.30 12.21
N TYR A 37 8.06 2.99 13.41
CA TYR A 37 8.11 3.92 14.53
C TYR A 37 9.56 4.28 14.91
N PRO A 38 9.82 5.51 15.38
CA PRO A 38 11.07 5.80 16.08
C PRO A 38 11.23 4.89 17.31
N VAL A 39 12.46 4.47 17.62
CA VAL A 39 12.78 3.54 18.73
C VAL A 39 12.11 3.94 20.06
N ALA A 40 12.17 5.23 20.43
CA ALA A 40 11.55 5.72 21.66
C ALA A 40 10.01 5.68 21.66
N VAL A 41 9.39 5.74 20.48
CA VAL A 41 7.93 5.58 20.32
C VAL A 41 7.57 4.11 20.40
N TYR A 42 8.36 3.25 19.76
CA TYR A 42 8.19 1.80 19.78
C TYR A 42 8.25 1.25 21.20
N VAL A 43 9.32 1.54 21.96
CA VAL A 43 9.50 1.08 23.35
C VAL A 43 8.35 1.56 24.25
N ARG A 44 7.86 2.79 24.03
CA ARG A 44 6.74 3.34 24.79
C ARG A 44 5.43 2.62 24.50
N LYS A 45 5.14 2.35 23.23
CA LYS A 45 3.95 1.60 22.82
C LYS A 45 4.00 0.17 23.33
N SER A 46 5.17 -0.47 23.23
CA SER A 46 5.41 -1.81 23.80
C SER A 46 5.16 -1.83 25.31
N ALA A 47 5.63 -0.81 26.04
CA ALA A 47 5.48 -0.72 27.49
C ALA A 47 4.04 -0.41 27.94
N LEU A 48 3.24 0.26 27.11
CA LEU A 48 1.83 0.59 27.40
C LEU A 48 0.86 -0.47 26.90
N ASP A 49 1.35 -1.61 26.42
CA ASP A 49 0.58 -2.74 25.87
C ASP A 49 -0.37 -2.32 24.72
N GLU A 50 -0.08 -1.18 24.08
CA GLU A 50 -0.73 -0.78 22.83
C GLU A 50 -0.29 -1.80 21.77
N ARG A 51 -1.21 -2.65 21.31
CA ARG A 51 -0.95 -3.62 20.22
C ARG A 51 -0.17 -2.93 19.10
N ILE A 52 1.10 -3.29 18.97
CA ILE A 52 1.94 -2.77 17.90
C ILE A 52 1.54 -3.53 16.65
N GLU A 53 0.74 -2.88 15.81
CA GLU A 53 0.49 -3.34 14.45
C GLU A 53 1.82 -3.24 13.70
N VAL A 54 2.49 -4.38 13.56
CA VAL A 54 3.67 -4.51 12.72
C VAL A 54 3.18 -4.40 11.29
N HIS A 55 3.29 -3.20 10.72
CA HIS A 55 3.10 -2.99 9.30
C HIS A 55 4.28 -3.62 8.58
N TYR A 56 4.16 -4.90 8.21
CA TYR A 56 5.04 -5.45 7.21
C TYR A 56 4.78 -4.66 5.91
N ASN A 57 5.61 -3.64 5.66
CA ASN A 57 5.78 -3.20 4.30
C ASN A 57 6.52 -4.37 3.65
N ILE A 58 5.78 -5.24 2.94
CA ILE A 58 6.41 -6.15 1.98
C ILE A 58 6.97 -5.25 0.89
N THR A 59 8.13 -4.66 1.18
CA THR A 59 9.09 -4.14 0.22
C THR A 59 9.84 -5.34 -0.35
N ALA A 60 9.11 -6.39 -0.72
CA ALA A 60 9.61 -7.21 -1.80
C ALA A 60 9.44 -6.30 -3.02
N GLU A 61 10.55 -5.88 -3.60
CA GLU A 61 10.59 -5.49 -4.99
C GLU A 61 10.03 -6.68 -5.77
N LEU A 62 8.70 -6.75 -5.92
CA LEU A 62 8.06 -7.62 -6.87
C LEU A 62 8.16 -6.83 -8.17
N PRO A 63 9.14 -7.11 -9.05
CA PRO A 63 9.22 -6.48 -10.36
C PRO A 63 7.90 -6.66 -11.14
N GLU A 64 7.14 -7.72 -10.83
CA GLU A 64 5.77 -7.95 -11.32
C GLU A 64 4.79 -6.84 -10.91
N LEU A 65 4.87 -6.33 -9.68
CA LEU A 65 4.00 -5.27 -9.17
C LEU A 65 4.39 -3.90 -9.75
N GLN A 66 5.69 -3.66 -9.97
CA GLN A 66 6.15 -2.46 -10.67
C GLN A 66 5.70 -2.45 -12.14
N LYS A 67 5.77 -3.60 -12.84
CA LYS A 67 5.23 -3.73 -14.20
C LYS A 67 3.73 -3.46 -14.22
N LEU A 68 2.99 -4.00 -13.26
CA LEU A 68 1.56 -3.75 -13.14
C LEU A 68 1.25 -2.26 -12.91
N ILE A 69 1.97 -1.58 -12.00
CA ILE A 69 1.82 -0.14 -11.77
C ILE A 69 2.14 0.66 -13.03
N ALA A 70 3.19 0.28 -13.79
CA ALA A 70 3.56 0.93 -15.03
C ALA A 70 2.46 0.78 -16.11
N GLU A 71 1.86 -0.40 -16.24
CA GLU A 71 0.72 -0.64 -17.13
C GLU A 71 -0.51 0.18 -16.73
N TYR A 72 -0.84 0.24 -15.44
CA TYR A 72 -1.93 1.09 -14.95
C TYR A 72 -1.67 2.58 -15.19
N SER A 73 -0.43 3.03 -15.03
CA SER A 73 -0.03 4.41 -15.31
C SER A 73 -0.17 4.76 -16.79
N ALA A 74 0.19 3.83 -17.69
CA ALA A 74 -0.02 3.98 -19.13
C ALA A 74 -1.52 4.10 -19.49
N ILE A 75 -2.38 3.29 -18.86
CA ILE A 75 -3.84 3.38 -19.02
C ILE A 75 -4.35 4.74 -18.53
N GLY A 76 -3.89 5.22 -17.38
CA GLY A 76 -4.24 6.54 -16.84
C GLY A 76 -3.86 7.68 -17.77
N ASN A 77 -2.68 7.62 -18.37
CA ASN A 77 -2.22 8.62 -19.35
C ASN A 77 -3.08 8.63 -20.61
N ASN A 78 -3.47 7.45 -21.13
CA ASN A 78 -4.37 7.37 -22.29
C ASN A 78 -5.75 7.96 -21.98
N LEU A 79 -6.30 7.68 -20.80
CA LEU A 79 -7.56 8.28 -20.35
C LEU A 79 -7.44 9.81 -20.20
N ASN A 80 -6.30 10.30 -19.71
CA ASN A 80 -6.04 11.73 -19.59
C ASN A 80 -5.96 12.41 -20.97
N GLN A 81 -5.35 11.74 -21.96
CA GLN A 81 -5.30 12.23 -23.33
C GLN A 81 -6.69 12.27 -23.99
N ILE A 82 -7.52 11.24 -23.77
CA ILE A 82 -8.91 11.22 -24.23
C ILE A 82 -9.70 12.36 -23.59
N ALA A 83 -9.56 12.57 -22.28
CA ALA A 83 -10.22 13.66 -21.56
C ALA A 83 -9.75 15.03 -22.05
N GLN A 84 -8.46 15.19 -22.36
CA GLN A 84 -7.88 16.43 -22.87
C GLN A 84 -8.32 16.71 -24.32
N TYR A 85 -8.42 15.68 -25.16
CA TYR A 85 -8.92 15.78 -26.53
C TYR A 85 -10.38 16.25 -26.58
N PHE A 86 -11.23 15.77 -25.67
CA PHE A 86 -12.61 16.25 -25.58
C PHE A 86 -12.72 17.64 -24.95
N HIS A 87 -11.81 18.00 -24.02
CA HIS A 87 -11.75 19.37 -23.48
C HIS A 87 -11.32 20.41 -24.52
N SER A 88 -10.50 20.04 -25.51
CA SER A 88 -9.98 20.97 -26.53
C SER A 88 -10.89 21.14 -27.75
N GLY A 89 -12.11 20.58 -27.74
CA GLY A 89 -13.08 20.70 -28.83
C GLY A 89 -12.98 19.62 -29.91
N GLY A 90 -12.43 18.44 -29.57
CA GLY A 90 -12.38 17.28 -30.47
C GLY A 90 -13.76 16.87 -31.01
N PHE A 91 -13.84 16.60 -32.31
CA PHE A 91 -15.08 16.18 -32.97
C PHE A 91 -15.46 14.74 -32.58
N TYR A 92 -16.70 14.55 -32.13
CA TYR A 92 -17.26 13.25 -31.82
C TYR A 92 -17.62 12.50 -33.11
N SER A 93 -16.73 11.65 -33.61
CA SER A 93 -17.04 10.75 -34.71
C SER A 93 -17.51 9.39 -34.18
N LYS A 94 -18.40 8.72 -34.91
CA LYS A 94 -18.89 7.38 -34.57
C LYS A 94 -17.74 6.35 -34.47
N SER A 95 -16.70 6.51 -35.29
CA SER A 95 -15.51 5.65 -35.25
C SER A 95 -14.71 5.81 -33.94
N MET A 96 -14.63 7.03 -33.40
CA MET A 96 -13.97 7.29 -32.13
C MET A 96 -14.75 6.71 -30.96
N GLN A 97 -16.09 6.78 -31.00
CA GLN A 97 -16.94 6.13 -30.02
C GLN A 97 -16.77 4.60 -30.03
N ASP A 98 -16.68 4.00 -31.22
CA ASP A 98 -16.46 2.56 -31.37
C ASP A 98 -15.08 2.14 -30.81
N GLU A 99 -14.05 2.96 -31.01
CA GLU A 99 -12.69 2.71 -30.49
C GLU A 99 -12.63 2.84 -28.96
N ILE A 100 -13.25 3.86 -28.38
CA ILE A 100 -13.38 4.01 -26.92
C ILE A 100 -14.12 2.81 -26.32
N ASN A 101 -15.24 2.39 -26.93
CA ASN A 101 -16.00 1.24 -26.46
C ASN A 101 -15.19 -0.07 -26.55
N ARG A 102 -14.38 -0.24 -27.60
CA ARG A 102 -13.48 -1.40 -27.75
C ARG A 102 -12.43 -1.44 -26.64
N HIS A 103 -11.79 -0.30 -26.34
CA HIS A 103 -10.81 -0.21 -25.25
C HIS A 103 -11.46 -0.39 -23.88
N LEU A 104 -12.65 0.16 -23.66
CA LEU A 104 -13.41 -0.07 -22.43
C LEU A 104 -13.68 -1.56 -22.24
N THR A 105 -14.13 -2.25 -23.30
CA THR A 105 -14.41 -3.69 -23.28
C THR A 105 -13.15 -4.51 -22.97
N ALA A 106 -12.00 -4.16 -23.56
CA ALA A 106 -10.72 -4.81 -23.28
C ALA A 106 -10.30 -4.61 -21.81
N LEU A 107 -10.46 -3.40 -21.24
CA LEU A 107 -10.20 -3.14 -19.82
C LEU A 107 -11.12 -3.96 -18.90
N TRP A 108 -12.40 -4.11 -19.26
CA TRP A 108 -13.32 -4.98 -18.53
C TRP A 108 -12.89 -6.45 -18.56
N GLN A 109 -12.40 -6.94 -19.69
CA GLN A 109 -11.88 -8.32 -19.80
C GLN A 109 -10.63 -8.53 -18.93
N LEU A 110 -9.66 -7.61 -19.00
CA LEU A 110 -8.46 -7.66 -18.15
C LEU A 110 -8.81 -7.64 -16.66
N ARG A 111 -9.81 -6.82 -16.26
CA ARG A 111 -10.32 -6.82 -14.88
C ARG A 111 -10.89 -8.19 -14.49
N GLN A 112 -11.66 -8.83 -15.37
CA GLN A 112 -12.23 -10.16 -15.08
C GLN A 112 -11.15 -11.24 -14.98
N GLU A 113 -10.11 -11.18 -15.82
CA GLU A 113 -8.95 -12.07 -15.73
C GLU A 113 -8.18 -11.85 -14.42
N ALA A 114 -7.93 -10.61 -14.04
CA ALA A 114 -7.28 -10.28 -12.77
C ALA A 114 -8.09 -10.77 -11.55
N ILE A 115 -9.43 -10.66 -11.59
CA ILE A 115 -10.31 -11.19 -10.54
C ILE A 115 -10.25 -12.73 -10.49
N LYS A 116 -10.26 -13.41 -11.65
CA LYS A 116 -10.10 -14.87 -11.72
C LYS A 116 -8.76 -15.33 -11.15
N LEU A 117 -7.67 -14.64 -11.52
CA LEU A 117 -6.33 -14.91 -10.99
C LEU A 117 -6.29 -14.65 -9.47
N GLY A 118 -6.84 -13.53 -8.99
CA GLY A 118 -6.93 -13.21 -7.56
C GLY A 118 -7.78 -14.22 -6.75
N GLY A 119 -8.81 -14.79 -7.37
CA GLY A 119 -9.64 -15.85 -6.80
C GLY A 119 -8.91 -17.20 -6.65
N THR A 120 -7.97 -17.52 -7.54
CA THR A 120 -7.16 -18.76 -7.43
C THR A 120 -6.12 -18.72 -6.30
N TYR A 121 -5.73 -17.54 -5.82
CA TYR A 121 -4.76 -17.39 -4.73
C TYR A 121 -5.36 -17.46 -3.31
N HIS A 122 -6.70 -17.45 -3.17
CA HIS A 122 -7.36 -17.59 -1.85
C HIS A 122 -7.49 -19.05 -1.35
N GLY A 123 -6.97 -20.05 -2.08
CA GLY A 123 -7.32 -21.46 -1.85
C GLY A 123 -6.21 -22.44 -1.44
N ARG A 124 -4.92 -22.08 -1.39
CA ARG A 124 -3.86 -23.04 -1.01
C ARG A 124 -2.70 -22.42 -0.24
N VAL A 125 -2.93 -22.08 1.01
CA VAL A 125 -1.86 -22.13 2.02
C VAL A 125 -2.07 -23.41 2.81
N LYS A 126 -1.44 -24.52 2.39
CA LYS A 126 -1.38 -25.73 3.22
C LYS A 126 -0.54 -25.40 4.44
N THR A 127 -1.20 -25.03 5.54
CA THR A 127 -0.56 -24.85 6.84
C THR A 127 -0.20 -26.23 7.40
N HIS A 128 1.04 -26.69 7.21
CA HIS A 128 1.56 -27.83 7.96
C HIS A 128 1.85 -27.39 9.39
N ARG A 129 0.86 -27.57 10.28
CA ARG A 129 1.05 -27.51 11.73
C ARG A 129 1.79 -28.77 12.19
N ASN A 130 3.11 -28.72 12.23
CA ASN A 130 3.91 -29.75 12.87
C ASN A 130 3.75 -29.60 14.40
N LYS A 131 2.89 -30.42 15.01
CA LYS A 131 2.85 -30.60 16.46
C LYS A 131 4.08 -31.42 16.86
N LYS A 132 5.10 -30.78 17.41
CA LYS A 132 6.11 -31.47 18.22
C LYS A 132 5.54 -31.69 19.62
N ARG A 133 5.48 -32.97 20.01
CA ARG A 133 5.57 -33.42 21.40
C ARG A 133 7.05 -33.62 21.71
#